data_AF-A0A0E3WIH3-F1
#
_entry.id   AF-A0A0E3WIH3-F1
#
_cell.length_a   1.000
_cell.length_b   1.000
_cell.length_c   1.000
_cell.angle_alpha   90.00
_cell.angle_beta   90.00
_cell.angle_gamma   90.00
#
_symmetry.space_group_name_H-M   'P 1'
#
loop_
_entity.id
_entity.type
_entity.pdbx_description
1 polymer ?
#
loop_
_entity_poly.entity_id
_entity_poly.type
_entity_poly.pdbx_seq_one_letter_code
_entity_poly.pdbx_strand_id
1 'polypeptide(L)' 'MIVSVPKTMRRLYFMTMLVTLSCLAYYGMSWISSWINPFEQSEIPEGTAIRAFREVPHSPEGLSAGERLRFYYWYGE' A
#
# COMPACT_ATOMS: atom_id res chain seq x y z
N MET A 1 -1.29 -34.14 -27.56
CA MET A 1 -0.49 -33.29 -26.66
C MET A 1 -0.13 -34.14 -25.44
N ILE A 2 1.00 -34.85 -25.47
CA ILE A 2 1.49 -35.64 -24.34
C ILE A 2 2.05 -34.63 -23.34
N VAL A 3 1.24 -34.30 -22.33
CA VAL A 3 1.67 -33.45 -21.23
C VAL A 3 2.75 -34.23 -20.51
N SER A 4 3.97 -33.69 -20.47
CA SER A 4 5.06 -34.26 -19.69
C SER A 4 4.71 -34.09 -18.21
N VAL A 5 3.93 -35.05 -17.69
CA VAL A 5 3.48 -35.20 -16.31
C VAL A 5 4.55 -34.81 -15.28
N PRO A 6 5.85 -35.19 -15.40
CA PRO A 6 6.85 -34.80 -14.41
C PRO A 6 7.18 -33.30 -14.38
N LYS A 7 7.12 -32.58 -15.52
CA LYS A 7 7.39 -31.13 -15.57
C LYS A 7 6.25 -30.34 -14.93
N THR A 8 5.00 -30.75 -15.17
CA THR A 8 3.83 -30.14 -14.57
C THR A 8 3.74 -30.41 -13.07
N MET A 9 4.09 -31.63 -12.62
CA MET A 9 4.17 -31.98 -11.19
C MET A 9 5.20 -31.12 -10.43
N ARG A 10 6.39 -30.90 -11.01
CA ARG A 10 7.39 -30.01 -10.40
C ARG A 10 6.85 -28.58 -10.26
N ARG A 11 6.16 -28.08 -11.29
CA ARG A 11 5.56 -26.74 -11.25
C ARG A 11 4.43 -26.64 -10.24
N LEU A 12 3.59 -27.67 -10.12
CA LEU A 12 2.54 -27.76 -9.10
C LEU A 12 3.16 -27.76 -7.70
N TYR A 13 4.22 -28.53 -7.47
CA TYR A 13 4.93 -28.55 -6.18
C TYR A 13 5.45 -27.16 -5.78
N PHE A 14 6.07 -26.42 -6.71
CA PHE A 14 6.51 -25.06 -6.45
C PHE A 14 5.33 -24.10 -6.17
N MET A 15 4.21 -24.25 -6.89
CA MET A 15 3.02 -23.45 -6.61
C MET A 15 2.43 -23.76 -5.24
N THR A 16 2.31 -25.04 -4.87
CA THR A 16 1.83 -25.44 -3.54
C THR A 16 2.77 -24.97 -2.45
N MET A 17 4.08 -25.06 -2.66
CA MET A 17 5.09 -24.57 -1.71
C MET A 17 4.98 -23.06 -1.51
N LEU A 18 4.78 -22.30 -2.60
CA LEU A 18 4.58 -20.86 -2.53
C LEU A 18 3.30 -20.50 -1.76
N VAL A 19 2.19 -21.19 -2.02
CA VAL A 19 0.94 -21.00 -1.27
C VAL A 19 1.12 -21.30 0.22
N THR A 20 1.76 -22.43 0.54
CA THR A 20 2.05 -22.79 1.94
C THR A 20 2.91 -21.73 2.63
N LEU A 21 3.94 -21.22 1.95
CA LEU A 21 4.81 -20.18 2.48
C LEU A 21 4.04 -18.86 2.70
N SER A 22 3.21 -18.45 1.74
CA SER A 22 2.36 -17.26 1.88
C SER A 22 1.38 -17.38 3.04
N CYS A 23 0.74 -18.55 3.20
CA CYS A 23 -0.12 -18.81 4.36
C CYS A 23 0.66 -18.71 5.67
N LEU A 24 1.84 -19.33 5.74
CA LEU A 24 2.69 -19.30 6.94
C LEU A 24 3.12 -17.87 7.30
N ALA A 25 3.50 -17.07 6.31
CA ALA A 25 3.82 -15.66 6.49
C ALA A 25 2.61 -14.86 6.99
N TYR A 26 1.42 -15.08 6.41
CA TYR A 26 0.18 -14.44 6.84
C TYR A 26 -0.16 -14.78 8.30
N TYR A 27 -0.11 -16.06 8.68
CA TYR A 27 -0.38 -16.47 10.06
C TYR A 27 0.67 -15.93 11.04
N GLY A 28 1.96 -15.91 10.64
CA GLY A 28 3.01 -15.31 11.45
C GLY A 28 2.76 -13.82 11.68
N MET A 29 2.41 -13.08 10.62
CA MET A 29 2.09 -11.65 10.71
C MET A 29 0.80 -11.39 11.50
N SER A 30 -0.21 -12.23 11.35
CA SER A 30 -1.45 -12.19 12.14
C SER A 30 -1.16 -12.40 13.62
N TRP A 31 -0.30 -13.37 13.96
CA TRP A 31 0.08 -13.62 15.34
C TRP A 31 0.84 -12.43 15.95
N ILE A 32 1.77 -11.84 15.20
CA ILE A 32 2.46 -10.62 15.61
C ILE A 32 1.49 -9.44 15.75
N SER A 33 0.53 -9.29 14.82
CA SER A 33 -0.49 -8.25 14.88
C SER A 33 -1.39 -8.39 16.11
N SER A 34 -1.76 -9.63 16.45
CA SER A 34 -2.55 -9.93 17.65
C SER A 34 -1.76 -9.68 18.94
N TRP A 35 -0.42 -9.83 18.91
CA TRP A 35 0.44 -9.44 20.02
C TRP A 35 0.57 -7.93 20.16
N ILE A 36 0.65 -7.20 19.04
CA ILE A 36 0.87 -5.75 19.02
C ILE A 36 -0.40 -4.97 19.36
N ASN A 37 -1.57 -5.45 18.93
CA ASN A 37 -2.83 -4.76 19.17
C ASN A 37 -3.80 -5.69 19.92
N PRO A 38 -3.67 -5.83 21.26
CA PRO A 38 -4.45 -6.82 21.99
C PRO A 38 -5.95 -6.60 21.84
N PHE A 39 -6.45 -5.39 21.69
CA PHE A 39 -7.84 -5.07 21.40
C PHE A 39 -7.88 -3.59 21.03
N GLU A 40 -8.06 -3.23 19.76
CA GLU A 40 -8.87 -2.04 19.47
C GLU A 40 -9.80 -2.35 18.31
N GLN A 41 -11.04 -1.99 18.57
CA GLN A 41 -12.20 -2.13 17.69
C GLN A 41 -11.87 -1.51 16.33
N SER A 42 -12.56 -2.01 15.31
CA SER A 42 -12.61 -1.39 13.99
C SER A 42 -13.06 0.07 14.11
N GLU A 43 -12.14 0.98 14.40
CA GLU A 43 -12.34 2.37 14.04
C GLU A 43 -12.33 2.39 12.53
N ILE A 44 -13.50 2.74 12.02
CA ILE A 44 -13.81 3.09 10.64
C ILE A 44 -12.56 3.71 10.01
N PRO A 45 -12.08 3.22 8.86
CA PRO A 45 -10.99 3.89 8.18
C PRO A 45 -11.53 5.26 7.77
N GLU A 46 -11.20 6.29 8.54
CA GLU A 46 -11.22 7.73 8.18
C GLU A 46 -10.17 7.97 7.06
N GLY A 47 -10.07 7.05 6.12
CA GLY A 47 -9.34 7.16 4.87
C GLY A 47 -10.19 7.94 3.88
N THR A 48 -10.52 9.19 4.20
CA THR A 48 -10.73 10.15 3.12
C THR A 48 -9.37 10.24 2.43
N ALA A 49 -9.23 9.57 1.29
CA ALA A 49 -8.14 9.84 0.37
C ALA A 49 -8.32 11.31 -0.05
N ILE A 50 -7.68 12.22 0.70
CA ILE A 50 -7.80 13.65 0.49
C ILE A 50 -7.18 13.89 -0.88
N ARG A 51 -8.03 14.11 -1.88
CA ARG A 51 -7.61 14.50 -3.22
C ARG A 51 -6.88 15.85 -3.03
N ALA A 52 -5.56 15.85 -3.12
CA ALA A 52 -4.69 17.01 -2.87
C ALA A 52 -4.84 18.15 -3.90
N PHE A 53 -6.00 18.25 -4.55
CA PHE A 53 -6.39 19.29 -5.48
C PHE A 53 -7.72 19.89 -4.99
N ARG A 54 -7.68 20.52 -3.82
CA ARG A 54 -8.71 21.46 -3.43
C ARG A 54 -8.38 22.77 -4.15
N GLU A 55 -9.21 23.14 -5.12
CA GLU A 55 -9.17 24.46 -5.75
C GLU A 55 -9.27 25.51 -4.64
N VAL A 56 -8.14 26.12 -4.30
CA VAL A 56 -8.10 27.26 -3.39
C VAL A 56 -8.78 28.41 -4.16
N PRO A 57 -9.85 29.03 -3.62
CA PRO A 57 -10.43 30.19 -4.26
C PRO A 57 -9.34 31.25 -4.35
N HIS A 58 -9.15 31.81 -5.55
CA HIS A 58 -8.19 32.88 -5.81
C HIS A 58 -8.37 34.01 -4.79
N SER A 59 -7.55 34.00 -3.74
CA SER A 59 -7.35 35.15 -2.88
C SER A 59 -6.54 36.16 -3.69
N PRO A 60 -7.00 37.42 -3.82
CA PRO A 60 -6.35 38.43 -4.66
C PRO A 60 -4.98 38.87 -4.12
N GLU A 61 -4.56 38.36 -2.95
CA GLU A 61 -3.28 38.64 -2.28
C GLU A 61 -2.37 37.41 -2.21
N GLY A 62 -2.73 36.31 -2.89
CA GLY A 62 -1.94 35.09 -2.94
C GLY A 62 -0.81 35.19 -3.97
N LEU A 63 0.43 34.97 -3.52
CA LEU A 63 1.66 34.89 -4.33
C LEU A 63 1.41 34.24 -5.69
N SER A 64 1.96 34.85 -6.75
CA SER A 64 1.82 34.36 -8.10
C SER A 64 2.30 32.90 -8.21
N ALA A 65 1.74 32.13 -9.14
CA ALA A 65 2.11 30.73 -9.33
C ALA A 65 3.65 30.55 -9.48
N GLY A 66 4.34 31.53 -10.06
CA GLY A 66 5.80 31.54 -10.20
C GLY A 66 6.54 31.70 -8.87
N GLU A 67 6.04 32.52 -7.95
CA GLU A 67 6.63 32.64 -6.60
C GLU A 67 6.45 31.36 -5.78
N ARG A 68 5.30 30.69 -5.90
CA ARG A 68 5.09 29.39 -5.25
C ARG A 68 6.07 28.32 -5.74
N LEU A 69 6.31 28.27 -7.05
CA LEU A 69 7.33 27.39 -7.65
C LEU A 69 8.74 27.72 -7.17
N ARG A 70 9.07 29.01 -7.00
CA ARG A 70 10.38 29.42 -6.48
C ARG A 70 10.55 29.01 -5.01
N PHE A 71 9.51 29.13 -4.20
CA PHE A 71 9.54 28.66 -2.80
C PHE A 71 9.71 27.15 -2.71
N TYR A 72 8.98 26.37 -3.52
CA TYR A 72 9.18 24.91 -3.63
C TYR A 72 10.64 24.57 -3.94
N TYR A 73 11.22 25.25 -4.93
CA TYR A 73 12.60 25.01 -5.34
C TYR A 73 13.65 25.39 -4.28
N TRP A 74 13.41 26.46 -3.51
CA TRP A 74 14.36 26.94 -2.51
C TRP A 74 14.22 26.31 -1.12
N TYR A 75 13.00 26.06 -0.67
CA TYR A 75 12.72 25.57 0.68
C TYR A 75 12.41 24.07 0.73
N GLY A 76 12.13 23.43 -0.41
CA GLY A 76 12.04 21.97 -0.52
C GLY A 76 10.83 21.33 0.17
N GLU A 77 9.77 22.09 0.46
CA GLU A 77 8.41 21.51 0.62
C GLU A 77 7.84 21.16 -0.75
#